data_AF-A0AAQ1ME57-F1
#
_entry.id   AF-A0AAQ1ME57-F1
#
_cell.length_a   1.000
_cell.length_b   1.000
_cell.length_c   1.000
_cell.angle_alpha   90.00
_cell.angle_beta   90.00
_cell.angle_gamma   90.00
#
_symmetry.space_group_name_H-M   'P 1'
#
loop_
_entity.id
_entity.type
_entity.pdbx_description
1 polymer ?
#
loop_
_entity_poly.entity_id
_entity_poly.type
_entity_poly.pdbx_seq_one_letter_code
_entity_poly.pdbx_strand_id
1 'polypeptide(L)'
;MNQREYDEYQLQQRQKIAMQTLLLTLVLILADGIVRTGWGEWAEPMMEALLLIVLPALYFLTLAICKNAYFGRSGSWLSWVYLALGALFGGEFLFSWAAGRVAFVEDGLLSISIQPLVMGVFFFYIAGLSLIRRGMERRREQGEE
;
A
#
# COMPACT_ATOMS: atom_id res chain seq x y z
N MET A 1 22.00 -10.78 21.60
CA MET A 1 21.27 -9.50 21.70
C MET A 1 20.05 -9.74 22.59
N ASN A 2 19.84 -8.92 23.61
CA ASN A 2 18.85 -9.21 24.67
C ASN A 2 17.42 -9.01 24.12
N GLN A 3 16.49 -9.94 24.37
CA GLN A 3 15.13 -9.89 23.80
C GLN A 3 14.39 -8.57 24.08
N ARG A 4 14.65 -7.95 25.24
CA ARG A 4 14.07 -6.65 25.62
C ARG A 4 14.54 -5.48 24.76
N GLU A 5 15.83 -5.42 24.42
CA GLU A 5 16.39 -4.33 23.59
C GLU A 5 15.85 -4.38 22.16
N TYR A 6 15.60 -5.60 21.65
CA TYR A 6 15.01 -5.81 20.33
C TYR A 6 13.55 -5.34 20.27
N ASP A 7 12.78 -5.58 21.32
CA ASP A 7 11.37 -5.19 21.41
C ASP A 7 11.21 -3.66 21.53
N GLU A 8 12.05 -3.00 22.34
CA GLU A 8 12.07 -1.54 22.46
C GLU A 8 12.45 -0.85 21.14
N TYR A 9 13.44 -1.38 20.42
CA TYR A 9 13.82 -0.86 19.11
C TYR A 9 12.67 -0.98 18.09
N GLN A 10 11.97 -2.12 18.07
CA GLN A 10 10.81 -2.30 17.21
C GLN A 10 9.68 -1.32 17.55
N LEU A 11 9.40 -1.11 18.84
CA LEU A 11 8.38 -0.18 19.29
C LEU A 11 8.68 1.27 18.84
N GLN A 12 9.94 1.71 18.99
CA GLN A 12 10.38 3.03 18.52
C GLN A 12 10.28 3.17 17.00
N GLN A 13 10.62 2.13 16.24
CA GLN A 13 10.47 2.16 14.77
C GLN A 13 9.00 2.26 14.35
N ARG A 14 8.10 1.54 15.01
CA ARG A 14 6.65 1.61 14.75
C ARG A 14 6.12 3.02 14.94
N GLN A 15 6.46 3.67 16.06
CA GLN A 15 6.04 5.04 16.35
C GLN A 15 6.58 6.04 15.32
N LYS A 16 7.85 5.91 14.93
CA LYS A 16 8.45 6.76 13.89
C LYS A 16 7.76 6.61 12.54
N ILE A 17 7.51 5.37 12.11
CA ILE A 17 6.82 5.09 10.83
C ILE A 17 5.39 5.63 10.89
N ALA A 18 4.67 5.41 12.00
CA ALA A 18 3.32 5.92 12.18
C ALA A 18 3.27 7.45 12.12
N MET A 19 4.19 8.16 12.79
CA MET A 19 4.25 9.63 12.73
C MET A 19 4.60 10.14 11.33
N GLN A 20 5.55 9.52 10.63
CA GLN A 20 5.87 9.88 9.25
C GLN A 20 4.66 9.67 8.32
N THR A 21 3.93 8.58 8.51
CA THR A 21 2.72 8.27 7.75
C THR A 21 1.63 9.31 8.03
N LEU A 22 1.41 9.66 9.30
CA LEU A 22 0.44 10.68 9.69
C LEU A 22 0.76 12.04 9.06
N LEU A 23 2.03 12.46 9.11
CA LEU A 23 2.48 13.70 8.48
C LEU A 23 2.30 13.65 6.95
N LEU A 24 2.60 12.52 6.32
CA LEU A 24 2.37 12.31 4.90
C LEU A 24 0.88 12.43 4.55
N THR A 25 0.00 11.76 5.31
CA THR A 25 -1.45 11.86 5.14
C THR A 25 -1.92 13.31 5.26
N LEU A 26 -1.44 14.03 6.28
CA LEU A 26 -1.78 15.44 6.47
C LEU A 26 -1.34 16.30 5.29
N VAL A 27 -0.11 16.11 4.80
CA VAL A 27 0.41 16.84 3.64
C VAL A 27 -0.41 16.55 2.39
N LEU A 28 -0.79 15.29 2.16
CA LEU A 28 -1.62 14.92 1.02
C LEU A 28 -3.02 15.56 1.09
N ILE A 29 -3.66 15.55 2.26
CA ILE A 29 -4.97 16.20 2.46
C ILE A 29 -4.86 17.72 2.23
N LEU A 30 -3.81 18.36 2.74
CA LEU A 30 -3.59 19.80 2.52
C LEU A 30 -3.32 20.12 1.05
N ALA A 31 -2.49 19.31 0.38
CA ALA A 31 -2.20 19.47 -1.03
C ALA A 31 -3.47 19.29 -1.88
N ASP A 32 -4.27 18.27 -1.58
CA ASP A 32 -5.55 18.01 -2.23
C ASP A 32 -6.53 19.19 -2.04
N GLY A 33 -6.66 19.70 -0.81
CA GLY A 33 -7.48 20.88 -0.53
C GLY A 33 -7.02 22.14 -1.31
N ILE A 34 -5.72 22.34 -1.46
CA ILE A 34 -5.16 23.44 -2.28
C ILE A 34 -5.49 23.22 -3.76
N VAL A 35 -5.30 22.00 -4.29
CA VAL A 35 -5.60 21.67 -5.68
C VAL A 35 -7.08 21.92 -5.97
N ARG A 36 -7.94 21.42 -5.10
CA ARG A 36 -9.39 21.56 -5.23
C ARG A 36 -9.85 23.01 -5.19
N THR A 37 -9.22 23.84 -4.36
CA THR A 37 -9.53 25.27 -4.27
C THR A 37 -8.99 26.06 -5.47
N GLY A 38 -7.82 25.70 -6.00
CA GLY A 38 -7.15 26.45 -7.07
C GLY A 38 -7.55 26.03 -8.49
N TRP A 39 -7.78 24.74 -8.72
CA TRP A 39 -7.97 24.14 -10.05
C TRP A 39 -9.27 23.34 -10.18
N GLY A 40 -10.05 23.21 -9.10
CA GLY A 40 -11.27 22.41 -9.08
C GLY A 40 -11.02 20.93 -8.79
N GLU A 41 -12.06 20.12 -8.95
CA GLU A 41 -11.99 18.68 -8.71
C GLU A 41 -11.14 18.01 -9.81
N TRP A 42 -10.25 17.09 -9.40
CA TRP A 42 -9.34 16.37 -10.30
C TRP A 42 -9.66 14.87 -10.38
N ALA A 43 -10.45 14.37 -9.41
CA ALA A 43 -10.92 13.00 -9.32
C ALA A 43 -12.36 12.99 -8.81
N GLU A 44 -13.10 11.93 -9.09
CA GLU A 44 -14.37 11.70 -8.42
C GLU A 44 -14.17 11.63 -6.89
N PRO A 45 -15.11 12.12 -6.06
CA PRO A 45 -14.92 12.23 -4.61
C PRO A 45 -14.50 10.91 -3.92
N MET A 46 -15.02 9.79 -4.40
CA MET A 46 -14.68 8.47 -3.88
C MET A 46 -13.26 8.04 -4.29
N MET A 47 -12.83 8.42 -5.49
CA MET A 47 -11.51 8.09 -6.01
C MET A 47 -10.42 8.94 -5.36
N GLU A 48 -10.71 10.23 -5.13
CA GLU A 48 -9.88 11.15 -4.34
C GLU A 48 -9.64 10.59 -2.94
N ALA A 49 -10.72 10.26 -2.21
CA ALA A 49 -10.64 9.69 -0.87
C ALA A 49 -9.85 8.36 -0.84
N LEU A 50 -10.04 7.51 -1.85
CA LEU A 50 -9.29 6.27 -1.98
C LEU A 50 -7.79 6.54 -2.10
N LEU A 51 -7.37 7.46 -2.98
CA LEU A 51 -5.96 7.78 -3.19
C LEU A 51 -5.31 8.41 -1.95
N LEU A 52 -6.04 9.27 -1.23
CA LEU A 52 -5.59 9.87 0.03
C LEU A 52 -5.35 8.83 1.15
N ILE A 53 -5.96 7.65 1.06
CA ILE A 53 -5.75 6.54 1.99
C ILE A 53 -4.68 5.57 1.47
N VAL A 54 -4.76 5.19 0.20
CA VAL A 54 -3.88 4.20 -0.43
C VAL A 54 -2.42 4.67 -0.42
N LEU A 55 -2.15 5.95 -0.72
CA LEU A 55 -0.78 6.46 -0.78
C LEU A 55 -0.06 6.43 0.58
N PRO A 56 -0.63 6.95 1.69
CA PRO A 56 -0.05 6.76 3.02
C PRO A 56 0.03 5.30 3.45
N ALA A 57 -0.98 4.49 3.14
CA ALA A 57 -0.98 3.07 3.48
C ALA A 57 0.17 2.33 2.78
N LEU A 58 0.46 2.63 1.51
CA LEU A 58 1.62 2.11 0.79
C LEU A 58 2.92 2.48 1.51
N TYR A 59 3.09 3.75 1.86
CA TYR A 59 4.29 4.22 2.56
C TYR A 59 4.48 3.48 3.90
N PHE A 60 3.42 3.40 4.70
CA PHE A 60 3.44 2.72 5.99
C PHE A 60 3.80 1.24 5.85
N LEU A 61 3.10 0.51 4.99
CA LEU A 61 3.30 -0.93 4.82
C LEU A 61 4.67 -1.23 4.24
N THR A 62 5.17 -0.40 3.31
CA THR A 62 6.52 -0.53 2.75
C THR A 62 7.57 -0.48 3.85
N LEU A 63 7.51 0.55 4.69
CA LEU A 63 8.46 0.69 5.80
C LEU A 63 8.26 -0.37 6.87
N ALA A 64 7.03 -0.75 7.16
CA ALA A 64 6.71 -1.80 8.11
C ALA A 64 7.31 -3.15 7.70
N ILE A 65 7.26 -3.48 6.40
CA ILE A 65 7.86 -4.69 5.83
C ILE A 65 9.39 -4.56 5.79
N CYS A 66 9.93 -3.46 5.26
CA CYS A 66 11.37 -3.28 5.10
C CYS A 66 12.13 -3.24 6.44
N LYS A 67 11.54 -2.61 7.47
CA LYS A 67 12.15 -2.47 8.80
C LYS A 67 11.80 -3.62 9.75
N ASN A 68 11.09 -4.63 9.26
CA ASN A 68 10.64 -5.77 10.04
C ASN A 68 9.84 -5.37 11.30
N ALA A 69 9.13 -4.25 11.21
CA ALA A 69 8.47 -3.65 12.37
C ALA A 69 7.23 -4.46 12.79
N TYR A 70 6.59 -5.20 11.88
CA TYR A 70 5.36 -5.96 12.16
C TYR A 70 5.36 -7.41 11.65
N PHE A 71 6.25 -7.78 10.74
CA PHE A 71 6.22 -9.08 10.06
C PHE A 71 7.28 -10.03 10.61
N GLY A 72 7.07 -10.54 11.83
CA GLY A 72 7.88 -11.65 12.33
C GLY A 72 7.85 -12.89 11.42
N ARG A 73 8.74 -13.85 11.70
CA ARG A 73 8.99 -15.12 10.96
C ARG A 73 7.73 -15.96 10.66
N SER A 74 6.57 -15.65 11.25
CA SER A 74 5.28 -16.36 11.11
C SER A 74 4.32 -15.81 10.05
N GLY A 75 4.64 -14.72 9.33
CA GLY A 75 3.68 -14.06 8.43
C GLY A 75 3.28 -14.83 7.16
N SER A 76 3.68 -16.08 6.97
CA SER A 76 3.74 -16.76 5.66
C SER A 76 2.44 -16.66 4.83
N TRP A 77 1.30 -16.80 5.49
CA TRP A 77 -0.02 -16.80 4.89
C TRP A 77 -0.50 -15.42 4.39
N LEU A 78 -0.08 -14.32 5.01
CA LEU A 78 -0.53 -12.96 4.66
C LEU A 78 -0.14 -12.57 3.23
N SER A 79 1.05 -12.97 2.77
CA SER A 79 1.47 -12.71 1.38
C SER A 79 0.56 -13.39 0.36
N TRP A 80 0.06 -14.59 0.69
CA TRP A 80 -0.89 -15.30 -0.15
C TRP A 80 -2.26 -14.63 -0.15
N VAL A 81 -2.70 -14.08 0.99
CA VAL A 81 -3.91 -13.25 1.05
C VAL A 81 -3.76 -12.01 0.19
N TYR A 82 -2.64 -11.29 0.28
CA TYR A 82 -2.40 -10.12 -0.57
C TYR A 82 -2.34 -10.50 -2.05
N LEU A 83 -1.73 -11.62 -2.43
CA LEU A 83 -1.78 -12.12 -3.80
C LEU A 83 -3.21 -12.44 -4.25
N ALA A 84 -4.00 -13.11 -3.41
CA ALA A 84 -5.38 -13.45 -3.73
C ALA A 84 -6.26 -12.20 -3.89
N LEU A 85 -6.10 -11.21 -3.02
CA LEU A 85 -6.79 -9.92 -3.13
C LEU A 85 -6.34 -9.16 -4.39
N GLY A 86 -5.03 -9.13 -4.68
CA GLY A 86 -4.51 -8.54 -5.91
C GLY A 86 -5.09 -9.20 -7.16
N ALA A 87 -5.17 -10.53 -7.17
CA ALA A 87 -5.76 -11.29 -8.26
C ALA A 87 -7.28 -11.06 -8.39
N LEU A 88 -7.99 -10.93 -7.27
CA LEU A 88 -9.41 -10.63 -7.26
C LEU A 88 -9.70 -9.26 -7.89
N PHE A 89 -9.06 -8.20 -7.37
CA PHE A 89 -9.24 -6.83 -7.87
C PHE A 89 -8.69 -6.65 -9.29
N GLY A 90 -7.57 -7.28 -9.60
CA GLY A 90 -7.02 -7.30 -10.96
C GLY A 90 -7.92 -8.04 -11.95
N GLY A 91 -8.51 -9.16 -11.52
CA GLY A 91 -9.47 -9.92 -12.31
C GLY A 91 -10.76 -9.14 -12.56
N GLU A 92 -11.29 -8.47 -11.53
CA GLU A 92 -12.43 -7.57 -11.65
C GLU A 92 -12.15 -6.41 -12.62
N PHE A 93 -10.96 -5.80 -12.53
CA PHE A 93 -10.54 -4.76 -13.47
C PHE A 93 -10.50 -5.29 -14.91
N LEU A 94 -9.84 -6.43 -15.14
CA LEU A 94 -9.73 -7.01 -16.47
C LEU A 94 -11.09 -7.39 -17.05
N PHE A 95 -12.00 -7.91 -16.22
CA PHE A 95 -13.37 -8.22 -16.61
C PHE A 95 -14.14 -6.95 -17.01
N SER A 96 -14.10 -5.92 -16.18
CA SER A 96 -14.76 -4.64 -16.44
C SER A 96 -14.18 -3.93 -17.66
N TRP A 97 -12.86 -4.01 -17.86
CA TRP A 97 -12.17 -3.47 -19.02
C TRP A 97 -12.56 -4.21 -20.31
N ALA A 98 -12.58 -5.55 -20.28
CA ALA A 98 -13.03 -6.37 -21.41
C ALA A 98 -14.51 -6.14 -21.75
N ALA A 99 -15.33 -5.82 -20.75
CA ALA A 99 -16.74 -5.45 -20.94
C ALA A 99 -16.95 -4.00 -21.42
N GLY A 100 -15.87 -3.22 -21.62
CA GLY A 100 -15.95 -1.82 -22.05
C GLY A 100 -16.54 -0.87 -21.01
N ARG A 101 -16.52 -1.25 -19.72
CA ARG A 101 -17.11 -0.49 -18.60
C ARG A 101 -16.11 0.38 -17.84
N VAL A 102 -14.88 0.47 -18.33
CA VAL A 102 -13.79 1.21 -17.69
C VAL A 102 -13.49 2.45 -18.51
N ALA A 103 -13.63 3.61 -17.89
CA ALA A 103 -13.15 4.87 -18.41
C ALA A 103 -12.17 5.46 -17.39
N PHE A 104 -10.91 5.67 -17.79
CA PHE A 104 -9.91 6.22 -16.87
C PHE A 104 -10.26 7.64 -16.43
N VAL A 105 -10.87 8.41 -17.34
CA VAL A 105 -11.30 9.78 -17.11
C VAL A 105 -12.76 9.88 -17.55
N GLU A 106 -13.63 10.27 -16.63
CA GLU A 106 -15.04 10.56 -16.88
C GLU A 106 -15.28 12.04 -16.56
N ASP A 107 -15.85 12.78 -17.50
CA ASP A 107 -16.12 14.23 -17.38
C ASP A 107 -14.91 15.11 -16.98
N GLY A 108 -13.71 14.68 -17.38
CA GLY A 108 -12.45 15.38 -17.05
C GLY A 108 -11.89 15.06 -15.66
N LEU A 109 -12.56 14.18 -14.90
CA LEU A 109 -12.15 13.71 -13.58
C LEU A 109 -11.59 12.30 -13.66
N LEU A 110 -10.63 11.99 -12.80
CA LEU A 110 -10.19 10.61 -12.59
C LEU A 110 -11.36 9.77 -12.07
N SER A 111 -11.77 8.77 -12.84
CA SER A 111 -12.98 8.02 -12.56
C SER A 111 -12.81 7.01 -11.42
N ILE A 112 -13.89 6.72 -10.71
CA ILE A 112 -13.91 5.61 -9.75
C ILE A 112 -13.85 4.24 -10.43
N SER A 113 -14.15 4.15 -11.73
CA SER A 113 -14.16 2.87 -12.47
C SER A 113 -12.80 2.16 -12.48
N ILE A 114 -11.71 2.89 -12.24
CA ILE A 114 -10.35 2.36 -12.10
C ILE A 114 -9.98 1.97 -10.65
N GLN A 115 -10.89 2.07 -9.68
CA GLN A 115 -10.67 1.60 -8.31
C GLN A 115 -10.14 0.16 -8.24
N PRO A 116 -10.70 -0.83 -8.98
CA PRO A 116 -10.21 -2.20 -8.93
C PRO A 116 -8.75 -2.30 -9.41
N LEU A 117 -8.33 -1.46 -10.36
CA LEU A 117 -6.93 -1.38 -10.78
C LEU A 117 -6.04 -0.87 -9.65
N VAL A 118 -6.42 0.25 -9.00
CA VAL A 118 -5.63 0.84 -7.91
C VAL A 118 -5.48 -0.16 -6.75
N MET A 119 -6.56 -0.82 -6.36
CA MET A 119 -6.54 -1.83 -5.30
C MET A 119 -5.73 -3.07 -5.71
N GLY A 120 -5.87 -3.52 -6.96
CA GLY A 120 -5.08 -4.63 -7.50
C GLY A 120 -3.58 -4.34 -7.43
N VAL A 121 -3.15 -3.18 -7.93
CA VAL A 121 -1.75 -2.73 -7.89
C VAL A 121 -1.26 -2.61 -6.45
N PHE A 122 -2.05 -2.02 -5.57
CA PHE A 122 -1.73 -1.91 -4.14
C PHE A 122 -1.43 -3.28 -3.52
N PHE A 123 -2.32 -4.25 -3.67
CA PHE A 123 -2.15 -5.57 -3.07
C PHE A 123 -1.02 -6.37 -3.73
N PHE A 124 -0.86 -6.31 -5.04
CA PHE A 124 0.28 -6.94 -5.72
C PHE A 124 1.61 -6.36 -5.29
N TYR A 125 1.69 -5.05 -5.10
CA TYR A 125 2.89 -4.39 -4.62
C TYR A 125 3.28 -4.88 -3.22
N ILE A 126 2.34 -4.89 -2.27
CA ILE A 126 2.59 -5.36 -0.90
C ILE A 126 2.91 -6.86 -0.88
N ALA A 127 2.22 -7.66 -1.67
CA ALA A 127 2.51 -9.08 -1.84
C ALA A 127 3.93 -9.30 -2.36
N GLY A 128 4.32 -8.64 -3.45
CA GLY A 128 5.64 -8.73 -4.04
C GLY A 128 6.74 -8.31 -3.06
N LEU A 129 6.56 -7.17 -2.39
CA LEU A 129 7.52 -6.68 -1.39
C LEU A 129 7.70 -7.69 -0.25
N SER A 130 6.61 -8.26 0.25
CA SER A 130 6.65 -9.26 1.32
C SER A 130 7.35 -10.56 0.89
N LEU A 131 7.17 -11.00 -0.36
CA LEU A 131 7.81 -12.20 -0.91
C LEU A 131 9.31 -11.99 -1.16
N ILE A 132 9.69 -10.85 -1.74
CA ILE A 132 11.10 -10.48 -1.97
C ILE A 132 11.82 -10.45 -0.63
N ARG A 133 11.24 -9.79 0.38
CA ARG A 133 11.85 -9.69 1.70
C ARG A 133 12.11 -11.06 2.33
N ARG A 134 11.15 -11.98 2.23
CA ARG A 134 11.33 -13.36 2.69
C ARG A 134 12.40 -14.12 1.92
N GLY A 135 12.46 -13.93 0.61
CA GLY A 135 13.51 -14.51 -0.23
C GLY A 135 14.89 -14.08 0.23
N MET A 136 15.06 -12.80 0.58
CA MET A 136 16.30 -12.26 1.13
C MET A 136 16.63 -12.84 2.52
N GLU A 137 15.63 -12.95 3.40
CA GLU A 137 15.82 -13.51 4.76
C GLU A 137 16.23 -14.99 4.70
N ARG A 138 15.58 -15.81 3.87
CA ARG A 138 15.95 -17.22 3.68
C ARG A 138 17.37 -17.39 3.16
N ARG A 139 17.79 -16.55 2.21
CA ARG A 139 19.17 -16.59 1.67
C ARG A 139 20.21 -16.21 2.71
N ARG A 140 19.88 -15.27 3.60
CA ARG A 140 20.76 -14.86 4.69
C ARG A 140 20.93 -15.98 5.72
N GLU A 141 19.85 -16.66 6.08
CA GLU A 141 19.88 -17.82 6.98
C GLU A 141 20.69 -19.00 6.39
N GLN A 142 20.66 -19.20 5.07
CA GLN A 142 21.39 -20.29 4.39
C GLN A 142 22.86 -19.97 4.07
N GLY A 143 23.27 -18.70 4.09
CA GLY A 143 24.66 -18.29 3.84
C GLY A 143 25.49 -18.05 5.10
N GLU A 144 24.86 -18.17 6.28
CA GLU A 144 25.50 -18.12 7.60
C GLU A 144 25.73 -19.54 8.19
N GLU A 145 25.48 -20.61 7.42
CA GLU A 145 25.94 -22.01 7.67
C GLU A 145 27.16 -22.35 6.81
#